data_AF-A0A6N6MRT0-F1
#
_entry.id   AF-A0A6N6MRT0-F1
#
_cell.length_a   1.000
_cell.length_b   1.000
_cell.length_c   1.000
_cell.angle_alpha   90.00
_cell.angle_beta   90.00
_cell.angle_gamma   90.00
#
_symmetry.space_group_name_H-M   'P 1'
#
loop_
_entity.id
_entity.type
_entity.pdbx_description
1 polymer ?
#
loop_
_entity_poly.entity_id
_entity_poly.type
_entity_poly.pdbx_seq_one_letter_code
_entity_poly.pdbx_strand_id
1 'polypeptide(L)'
;MAESPTTGELCEAEAITEDDLVAAGEADMADPTATLFVMGEGYGLNLAEVVRSHPWARTTVASPEASDYRTRGVVRTAILLARPETR
;
A
#
# COMPACT_ATOMS: atom_id res chain seq x y z
N MET A 1 -15.23 -1.10 18.94
CA MET A 1 -14.60 -0.13 18.03
C MET A 1 -14.21 -0.94 16.82
N ALA A 2 -14.82 -0.71 15.66
CA ALA A 2 -14.51 -1.50 14.48
C ALA A 2 -13.14 -1.04 13.97
N GLU A 3 -12.11 -1.78 14.32
CA GLU A 3 -10.77 -1.60 13.77
C GLU A 3 -10.89 -2.03 12.32
N SER A 4 -10.83 -1.09 11.36
CA SER A 4 -10.81 -1.45 9.95
C SER A 4 -9.63 -2.41 9.72
N PRO A 5 -9.86 -3.60 9.15
CA PRO A 5 -8.81 -4.60 8.99
C PRO A 5 -7.70 -4.02 8.13
N THR A 6 -6.46 -4.36 8.46
CA THR A 6 -5.32 -4.00 7.63
C THR A 6 -5.33 -4.77 6.31
N THR A 7 -4.64 -4.26 5.30
CA THR A 7 -4.47 -4.95 4.02
C THR A 7 -3.87 -6.35 4.23
N GLY A 8 -2.95 -6.52 5.19
CA GLY A 8 -2.44 -7.82 5.60
C GLY A 8 -3.52 -8.76 6.15
N GLU A 9 -4.41 -8.26 7.01
CA GLU A 9 -5.53 -9.03 7.55
C GLU A 9 -6.57 -9.38 6.48
N LEU A 10 -6.81 -8.50 5.50
CA LEU A 10 -7.67 -8.79 4.37
C LEU A 10 -7.08 -9.85 3.44
N CYS A 11 -5.75 -9.87 3.28
CA CYS A 11 -5.06 -10.90 2.53
C CYS A 11 -5.16 -12.25 3.25
N GLU A 12 -5.06 -12.26 4.58
CA GLU A 12 -5.27 -13.46 5.40
C GLU A 12 -6.72 -13.94 5.37
N ALA A 13 -7.67 -13.00 5.28
CA ALA A 13 -9.10 -13.27 5.12
C ALA A 13 -9.52 -13.65 3.69
N GLU A 14 -8.57 -13.79 2.75
CA GLU A 14 -8.81 -14.06 1.32
C GLU A 14 -9.70 -13.01 0.62
N ALA A 15 -9.82 -11.82 1.21
CA ALA A 15 -10.61 -10.71 0.67
C ALA A 15 -9.85 -9.91 -0.40
N ILE A 16 -8.52 -9.99 -0.37
CA ILE A 16 -7.60 -9.49 -1.40
C ILE A 16 -6.53 -10.54 -1.67
N THR A 17 -5.92 -10.51 -2.84
CA THR A 17 -4.85 -11.45 -3.19
C THR A 17 -3.45 -10.88 -2.96
N GLU A 18 -2.46 -11.75 -2.79
CA GLU A 18 -1.05 -11.32 -2.82
C GLU A 18 -0.68 -10.65 -4.15
N ASP A 19 -1.37 -11.00 -5.25
CA ASP A 19 -1.19 -10.36 -6.55
C ASP A 19 -1.66 -8.90 -6.52
N ASP A 20 -2.80 -8.60 -5.87
CA ASP A 20 -3.26 -7.23 -5.63
C ASP A 20 -2.23 -6.42 -4.83
N LEU A 21 -1.59 -7.01 -3.82
CA LEU A 21 -0.55 -6.35 -3.03
C LEU A 21 0.69 -6.02 -3.86
N VAL A 22 1.09 -6.93 -4.75
CA VAL A 22 2.21 -6.70 -5.67
C VAL A 22 1.83 -5.62 -6.68
N ALA A 23 0.64 -5.71 -7.27
CA ALA A 23 0.13 -4.72 -8.22
C ALA A 23 0.02 -3.32 -7.59
N ALA A 24 -0.42 -3.22 -6.33
CA ALA A 24 -0.47 -1.96 -5.59
C ALA A 24 0.92 -1.34 -5.41
N GLY A 25 1.93 -2.15 -5.08
CA GLY A 25 3.31 -1.68 -4.94
C GLY A 25 3.94 -1.27 -6.28
N GLU A 26 3.62 -1.99 -7.36
CA GLU A 26 4.05 -1.61 -8.71
C GLU A 26 3.36 -0.32 -9.17
N ALA A 27 2.07 -0.16 -8.89
CA ALA A 27 1.31 1.03 -9.24
C ALA A 27 1.86 2.27 -8.51
N ASP A 28 2.24 2.17 -7.24
CA ASP A 28 2.88 3.27 -6.51
C ASP A 28 4.27 3.62 -7.07
N MET A 29 5.06 2.62 -7.50
CA MET A 29 6.34 2.90 -8.16
C MET A 29 6.18 3.49 -9.57
N ALA A 30 5.17 3.07 -10.32
CA ALA A 30 4.87 3.61 -11.63
C ALA A 30 4.28 5.02 -11.55
N ASP A 31 3.40 5.25 -10.57
CA ASP A 31 2.76 6.53 -10.28
C ASP A 31 2.68 6.76 -8.76
N PRO A 32 3.68 7.43 -8.15
CA PRO A 32 3.68 7.72 -6.71
C PRO A 32 2.63 8.76 -6.31
N THR A 33 1.85 9.27 -7.26
CA THR A 33 0.71 10.15 -7.03
C THR A 33 -0.63 9.41 -7.06
N ALA A 34 -0.61 8.08 -7.23
CA ALA A 34 -1.80 7.26 -7.25
C ALA A 34 -2.53 7.36 -5.90
N THR A 35 -3.68 8.03 -5.90
CA THR A 35 -4.47 8.24 -4.68
C THR A 35 -5.55 7.20 -4.46
N LEU A 36 -5.85 6.36 -5.46
CA LEU A 36 -6.88 5.34 -5.31
C LEU A 36 -6.51 4.11 -6.11
N PHE A 37 -6.26 3.03 -5.40
CA PHE A 37 -6.03 1.70 -5.93
C PHE A 37 -7.12 0.79 -5.38
N VAL A 38 -7.85 0.12 -6.28
CA VAL A 38 -8.92 -0.80 -5.90
C VAL A 38 -8.33 -2.21 -5.87
N MET A 39 -8.52 -2.90 -4.75
CA MET A 39 -8.04 -4.26 -4.53
C MET A 39 -9.21 -5.20 -4.25
N GLY A 40 -9.11 -6.42 -4.77
CA GLY A 40 -10.09 -7.48 -4.52
C GLY A 40 -11.53 -7.04 -4.79
N GLU A 41 -12.41 -7.31 -3.81
CA GLU A 41 -13.87 -7.15 -3.92
C GLU A 41 -14.39 -5.71 -3.66
N GLY A 42 -13.60 -4.68 -3.95
CA GLY A 42 -14.01 -3.27 -3.81
C GLY A 42 -13.33 -2.50 -2.68
N TYR A 43 -12.21 -3.01 -2.16
CA TYR A 43 -11.42 -2.30 -1.17
C TYR A 43 -10.63 -1.17 -1.84
N GLY A 44 -10.91 0.06 -1.47
CA GLY A 44 -10.17 1.23 -1.94
C GLY A 44 -8.99 1.53 -1.02
N LEU A 45 -7.78 1.60 -1.57
CA LEU A 45 -6.60 2.04 -0.84
C LEU A 45 -5.97 3.27 -1.49
N ASN A 46 -5.70 4.28 -0.67
CA ASN A 46 -4.98 5.47 -1.12
C ASN A 46 -3.48 5.30 -0.93
N LEU A 47 -2.78 4.86 -1.98
CA LEU A 47 -1.32 4.57 -1.93
C LEU A 47 -0.52 5.81 -1.51
N ALA A 48 -0.83 6.96 -2.09
CA ALA A 48 -0.20 8.23 -1.71
C ALA A 48 -0.42 8.59 -0.23
N GLU A 49 -1.63 8.41 0.33
CA GLU A 49 -1.85 8.60 1.76
C GLU A 49 -1.13 7.56 2.62
N VAL A 50 -1.10 6.30 2.19
CA VAL A 50 -0.41 5.23 2.90
C VAL A 50 1.06 5.53 3.05
N VAL A 51 1.72 5.94 1.95
CA VAL A 51 3.12 6.34 1.95
C VAL A 51 3.34 7.59 2.80
N ARG A 52 2.42 8.57 2.75
CA ARG A 52 2.50 9.79 3.58
C ARG A 52 2.26 9.54 5.07
N SER A 53 1.38 8.61 5.39
CA SER A 53 1.03 8.22 6.76
C SER A 53 2.13 7.36 7.40
N HIS A 54 3.00 6.73 6.60
CA HIS A 54 4.17 6.01 7.06
C HIS A 54 5.43 6.89 6.99
N PRO A 55 5.95 7.40 8.12
CA PRO A 55 7.09 8.32 8.13
C PRO A 55 8.32 7.76 7.42
N TRP A 56 8.54 6.44 7.55
CA TRP A 56 9.65 5.72 6.93
C TRP A 56 9.48 5.51 5.43
N ALA A 57 8.25 5.28 4.95
CA ALA A 57 7.96 5.22 3.52
C ALA A 57 8.15 6.57 2.86
N ARG A 58 7.62 7.63 3.47
CA ARG A 58 7.80 9.00 3.00
C ARG A 58 9.27 9.40 2.87
N THR A 59 10.10 9.11 3.88
CA THR A 59 11.53 9.45 3.82
C THR A 59 12.29 8.58 2.82
N THR A 60 11.92 7.32 2.65
CA THR A 60 12.57 6.43 1.68
C THR A 60 12.23 6.84 0.24
N VAL A 61 10.96 7.09 -0.07
CA VAL A 61 10.51 7.55 -1.40
C VAL A 61 11.06 8.94 -1.74
N ALA A 62 11.15 9.84 -0.75
CA ALA A 62 11.74 11.16 -0.94
C ALA A 62 13.28 11.15 -1.06
N SER A 63 13.94 10.02 -0.73
CA SER A 63 15.39 9.90 -0.80
C SER A 63 15.82 9.42 -2.19
N PRO A 64 16.49 10.25 -3.01
CA PRO A 64 16.97 9.83 -4.33
C PRO A 64 18.08 8.75 -4.26
N GLU A 65 18.67 8.54 -3.08
CA GLU A 65 19.63 7.47 -2.79
C GLU A 65 18.95 6.11 -2.47
N ALA A 66 17.63 6.09 -2.34
CA ALA A 66 16.91 4.85 -2.14
C ALA A 66 16.89 4.05 -3.45
N SER A 67 17.59 2.92 -3.45
CA SER A 67 17.53 1.96 -4.56
C SER A 67 16.09 1.47 -4.75
N ASP A 68 15.66 1.26 -5.99
CA ASP A 68 14.30 0.81 -6.34
C ASP A 68 13.85 -0.41 -5.53
N TYR A 69 14.77 -1.35 -5.28
CA TYR A 69 14.51 -2.52 -4.43
C TYR A 69 14.13 -2.14 -2.99
N ARG A 70 14.81 -1.15 -2.40
CA ARG A 70 14.51 -0.65 -1.06
C ARG A 70 13.17 0.07 -1.05
N THR A 71 12.91 0.92 -2.04
CA THR A 71 11.63 1.64 -2.16
C THR A 71 10.47 0.66 -2.26
N ARG A 72 10.57 -0.34 -3.14
CA ARG A 72 9.57 -1.41 -3.29
C ARG A 72 9.30 -2.16 -1.98
N GLY A 73 10.35 -2.51 -1.24
CA GLY A 73 10.21 -3.20 0.04
C GLY A 73 9.48 -2.38 1.10
N VAL A 74 9.78 -1.08 1.17
CA VAL A 74 9.14 -0.17 2.13
C VAL A 74 7.70 0.14 1.73
N VAL A 75 7.42 0.36 0.44
CA VAL A 75 6.07 0.56 -0.10
C VAL A 75 5.21 -0.67 0.16
N ARG A 76 5.70 -1.88 -0.14
CA ARG A 76 4.97 -3.13 0.14
C ARG A 76 4.65 -3.29 1.63
N THR A 77 5.60 -2.94 2.51
CA THR A 77 5.39 -2.97 3.96
C THR A 77 4.34 -1.94 4.39
N ALA A 78 4.38 -0.73 3.83
CA ALA A 78 3.39 0.30 4.12
C ALA A 78 1.99 -0.10 3.65
N ILE A 79 1.87 -0.74 2.48
CA ILE A 79 0.61 -1.27 1.96
C ILE A 79 0.06 -2.36 2.87
N LEU A 80 0.90 -3.31 3.33
CA LEU A 80 0.48 -4.37 4.26
C LEU A 80 -0.10 -3.81 5.57
N LEU A 81 0.54 -2.77 6.12
CA LEU A 81 0.11 -2.10 7.34
C LEU A 81 -1.01 -1.07 7.12
N ALA A 82 -1.33 -0.77 5.86
CA ALA A 82 -2.39 0.16 5.53
C ALA A 82 -3.76 -0.42 5.88
N ARG A 83 -4.72 0.49 6.06
CA ARG A 83 -6.12 0.13 6.32
C ARG A 83 -6.94 0.62 5.13
N PRO A 84 -7.35 -0.26 4.22
CA PRO A 84 -8.19 0.15 3.11
C PRO A 84 -9.61 0.46 3.60
N GLU A 85 -10.27 1.34 2.86
CA GLU A 85 -11.66 1.69 3.11
C GLU A 85 -12.56 0.76 2.27
N THR A 86 -13.52 0.11 2.92
CA THR A 86 -14.59 -0.64 2.25
C THR A 86 -15.50 0.34 1.54
N ARG A 87 -15.59 0.26 0.21
CA ARG A 87 -16.48 1.12 -0.57
C ARG A 87 -17.71 0.36 -1.08
#